data_AF-A0A7W0WPZ5-F1
#
_entry.id   AF-A0A7W0WPZ5-F1
#
_cell.length_a   1.000
_cell.length_b   1.000
_cell.length_c   1.000
_cell.angle_alpha   90.00
_cell.angle_beta   90.00
_cell.angle_gamma   90.00
#
_symmetry.space_group_name_H-M   'P 1'
#
loop_
_entity.id
_entity.type
_entity.pdbx_description
1 polymer ?
#
loop_
_entity_poly.entity_id
_entity_poly.type
_entity_poly.pdbx_seq_one_letter_code
_entity_poly.pdbx_strand_id
1 'polypeptide(L)'
;MSPMSWSRIVLAVAVAACGGASDMDHPSKRPHQTNAGLDWRDQVIYQIMIDRFENGDPNNDINVHSSVPGRYHGGDWQGVINKLDYLETLGVTALWISPVVKNTEEDAGFASYHGYWTQDFLRPNAHFGDLQKLRELVDKAHKKGMLVILDVVTNHVGQLFYYDINGNGQPDDTLSGGGYSHSCLQICMNNPASCSADE
;
A
#
# COMPACT_ATOMS: atom_id res chain seq x y z
N MET A 1 65.07 -4.77 -45.20
CA MET A 1 64.98 -5.22 -43.80
C MET A 1 64.12 -4.21 -43.06
N SER A 2 62.82 -4.48 -42.94
CA SER A 2 61.86 -3.61 -42.25
C SER A 2 61.79 -4.00 -40.78
N PRO A 3 61.87 -3.06 -39.81
CA PRO A 3 61.57 -3.40 -38.42
C PRO A 3 60.06 -3.35 -38.17
N MET A 4 59.53 -4.46 -37.67
CA MET A 4 58.17 -4.64 -37.17
C MET A 4 57.92 -3.68 -36.00
N SER A 5 56.89 -2.83 -36.13
CA SER A 5 56.33 -2.04 -35.04
C SER A 5 55.42 -2.92 -34.20
N TRP A 6 55.75 -3.11 -32.92
CA TRP A 6 54.91 -3.81 -31.95
C TRP A 6 53.76 -2.90 -31.49
N SER A 7 52.54 -3.27 -31.86
CA SER A 7 51.31 -2.73 -31.26
C SER A 7 51.28 -3.03 -29.77
N ARG A 8 51.38 -1.99 -28.94
CA ARG A 8 51.05 -2.07 -27.51
C ARG A 8 49.53 -2.12 -27.36
N ILE A 9 48.99 -3.30 -27.08
CA ILE A 9 47.63 -3.46 -26.58
C ILE A 9 47.63 -2.93 -25.14
N VAL A 10 46.97 -1.80 -24.91
CA VAL A 10 46.67 -1.31 -23.55
C VAL A 10 45.35 -1.95 -23.13
N LEU A 11 45.43 -2.97 -22.28
CA LEU A 11 44.28 -3.57 -21.63
C LEU A 11 43.85 -2.63 -20.50
N ALA A 12 42.83 -1.80 -20.74
CA ALA A 12 42.21 -0.98 -19.71
C ALA A 12 41.36 -1.90 -18.81
N VAL A 13 41.90 -2.29 -17.66
CA VAL A 13 41.13 -2.91 -16.58
C VAL A 13 40.27 -1.82 -15.97
N ALA A 14 38.97 -1.80 -16.33
CA ALA A 14 37.98 -0.99 -15.63
C ALA A 14 37.83 -1.55 -14.22
N VAL A 15 38.47 -0.89 -13.25
CA VAL A 15 38.25 -1.14 -11.82
C VAL A 15 36.78 -0.88 -11.53
N ALA A 16 36.11 -1.92 -11.04
CA ALA A 16 34.76 -1.87 -10.54
C ALA A 16 34.66 -0.75 -9.48
N ALA A 17 34.01 0.35 -9.84
CA ALA A 17 33.46 1.23 -8.84
C ALA A 17 32.28 0.48 -8.22
N CYS A 18 32.47 -0.04 -7.00
CA CYS A 18 31.37 -0.29 -6.09
C CYS A 18 30.62 1.02 -5.93
N GLY A 19 29.59 1.22 -6.75
CA GLY A 19 28.58 2.23 -6.53
C GLY A 19 27.89 1.85 -5.23
N GLY A 20 28.28 2.57 -4.17
CA GLY A 20 27.74 2.41 -2.84
C GLY A 20 26.22 2.50 -2.85
N ALA A 21 25.62 1.86 -1.85
CA ALA A 21 24.22 1.98 -1.49
C ALA A 21 23.68 3.37 -1.82
N SER A 22 22.66 3.42 -2.67
CA SER A 22 21.93 4.65 -2.95
C SER A 22 21.29 5.14 -1.65
N ASP A 23 21.96 6.15 -1.11
CA ASP A 23 21.63 7.03 -0.01
C ASP A 23 20.11 7.30 0.08
N MET A 24 19.51 6.86 1.19
CA MET A 24 18.09 7.09 1.52
C MET A 24 17.82 8.55 1.93
N ASP A 25 18.81 9.44 1.83
CA ASP A 25 18.77 10.80 2.35
C ASP A 25 19.01 11.89 1.30
N HIS A 26 18.74 11.64 0.00
CA HIS A 26 18.79 12.74 -0.97
C HIS A 26 17.64 13.74 -0.74
N PRO A 27 17.90 14.97 -0.24
CA PRO A 27 16.89 16.02 -0.29
C PRO A 27 16.68 16.32 -1.78
N SER A 28 15.45 16.18 -2.27
CA SER A 28 15.16 16.53 -3.65
C SER A 28 15.56 17.98 -3.90
N LYS A 29 16.54 18.23 -4.78
CA LYS A 29 16.93 19.59 -5.19
C LYS A 29 15.82 20.34 -5.93
N ARG A 30 14.71 19.66 -6.25
CA ARG A 30 13.47 20.29 -6.68
C ARG A 30 12.77 20.81 -5.42
N PRO A 31 12.51 22.13 -5.29
CA PRO A 31 11.66 22.60 -4.21
C PRO A 31 10.36 21.79 -4.27
N HIS A 32 9.92 21.28 -3.11
CA HIS A 32 8.60 20.67 -3.01
C HIS A 32 7.64 21.74 -3.53
N GLN A 33 7.03 21.52 -4.69
CA GLN A 33 6.09 22.49 -5.23
C GLN A 33 4.93 22.52 -4.25
N THR A 34 4.91 23.55 -3.41
CA THR A 34 3.76 23.82 -2.57
C THR A 34 2.59 24.02 -3.51
N ASN A 35 1.44 23.43 -3.22
CA ASN A 35 0.18 23.64 -3.94
C ASN A 35 -0.36 25.08 -3.81
N ALA A 36 0.51 26.07 -3.56
CA ALA A 36 0.21 27.49 -3.52
C ALA A 36 -0.25 27.93 -4.91
N GLY A 37 -1.58 27.95 -5.11
CA GLY A 37 -2.25 28.20 -6.39
C GLY A 37 -3.19 27.09 -6.84
N LEU A 38 -3.23 25.95 -6.14
CA LEU A 38 -4.09 24.82 -6.46
C LEU A 38 -5.43 24.95 -5.74
N ASP A 39 -6.51 25.00 -6.52
CA ASP A 39 -7.88 24.99 -6.01
C ASP A 39 -8.49 23.59 -6.14
N TRP A 40 -8.78 22.95 -5.01
CA TRP A 40 -9.38 21.62 -4.97
C TRP A 40 -10.81 21.59 -5.51
N ARG A 41 -11.50 22.74 -5.58
CA ARG A 41 -12.87 22.84 -6.10
C ARG A 41 -12.95 22.57 -7.60
N ASP A 42 -11.84 22.72 -8.31
CA ASP A 42 -11.75 22.45 -9.76
C ASP A 42 -11.38 20.99 -10.06
N GLN A 43 -11.15 20.16 -9.03
CA GLN A 43 -10.68 18.79 -9.20
C GLN A 43 -11.84 17.79 -9.28
N VAL A 44 -11.68 16.81 -10.16
CA VAL A 44 -12.54 15.63 -10.29
C VAL A 44 -11.75 14.45 -9.70
N ILE A 45 -12.16 14.04 -8.51
CA ILE A 45 -11.49 13.00 -7.73
C ILE A 45 -12.05 11.63 -8.14
N TYR A 46 -11.15 10.70 -8.44
CA TYR A 46 -11.47 9.28 -8.61
C TYR A 46 -10.85 8.47 -7.48
N GLN A 47 -11.70 7.87 -6.64
CA GLN A 47 -11.26 7.01 -5.54
C GLN A 47 -10.95 5.62 -6.06
N ILE A 48 -9.74 5.12 -5.78
CA ILE A 48 -9.23 3.83 -6.21
C ILE A 48 -8.95 2.98 -4.97
N MET A 49 -9.66 1.86 -4.86
CA MET A 49 -9.23 0.76 -4.00
C MET A 49 -8.18 -0.04 -4.76
N ILE A 50 -6.90 0.11 -4.38
CA ILE A 50 -5.76 -0.39 -5.18
C ILE A 50 -5.92 -1.87 -5.54
N ASP A 51 -6.21 -2.71 -4.54
CA ASP A 51 -6.39 -4.16 -4.70
C ASP A 51 -7.47 -4.57 -5.72
N ARG A 52 -8.43 -3.67 -6.01
CA ARG A 52 -9.62 -4.00 -6.82
C ARG A 52 -9.63 -3.37 -8.19
N PHE A 53 -8.62 -2.56 -8.52
CA PHE A 53 -8.67 -1.75 -9.73
C PHE A 53 -8.08 -2.47 -10.95
N GLU A 54 -6.82 -2.87 -10.89
CA GLU A 54 -6.12 -3.61 -11.93
C GLU A 54 -4.88 -4.29 -11.32
N ASN A 55 -4.67 -5.58 -11.59
CA ASN A 55 -3.41 -6.27 -11.32
C ASN A 55 -2.46 -6.02 -12.50
N GLY A 56 -1.40 -5.25 -12.27
CA GLY A 56 -0.43 -4.86 -13.27
C GLY A 56 0.94 -5.52 -13.12
N ASP A 57 1.23 -6.11 -11.97
CA ASP A 57 2.46 -6.83 -11.68
C ASP A 57 2.22 -8.09 -10.83
N PRO A 58 1.93 -9.24 -11.45
CA PRO A 58 1.67 -10.49 -10.73
C PRO A 58 2.84 -11.00 -9.86
N ASN A 59 4.03 -10.40 -9.93
CA ASN A 59 5.17 -10.80 -9.12
C ASN A 59 5.05 -10.37 -7.65
N ASN A 60 4.15 -9.43 -7.33
CA ASN A 60 3.84 -9.05 -5.95
C ASN A 60 2.52 -9.66 -5.44
N ASP A 61 1.95 -10.63 -6.15
CA ASP A 61 0.76 -11.38 -5.72
C ASP A 61 1.11 -12.30 -4.54
N ILE A 62 0.84 -11.84 -3.33
CA ILE A 62 1.05 -12.58 -2.08
C ILE A 62 -0.31 -13.04 -1.57
N ASN A 63 -0.54 -14.35 -1.44
CA ASN A 63 -1.80 -14.94 -0.93
C ASN A 63 -3.07 -14.42 -1.64
N VAL A 64 -2.97 -14.13 -2.94
CA VAL A 64 -4.08 -13.61 -3.75
C VAL A 64 -5.11 -14.72 -4.01
N HIS A 65 -6.36 -14.42 -3.70
CA HIS A 65 -7.52 -15.29 -3.93
C HIS A 65 -8.69 -14.45 -4.46
N SER A 66 -8.59 -14.02 -5.72
CA SER A 66 -9.53 -13.07 -6.35
C SER A 66 -10.99 -13.55 -6.42
N SER A 67 -11.24 -14.86 -6.30
CA SER A 67 -12.60 -15.40 -6.20
C SER A 67 -13.25 -15.22 -4.82
N VAL A 68 -12.48 -14.85 -3.80
CA VAL A 68 -12.94 -14.69 -2.42
C VAL A 68 -12.99 -13.19 -2.07
N PRO A 69 -14.17 -12.59 -1.81
CA PRO A 69 -14.28 -11.14 -1.59
C PRO A 69 -13.46 -10.61 -0.41
N GLY A 70 -13.23 -11.44 0.62
CA GLY A 70 -12.46 -11.09 1.82
C GLY A 70 -10.95 -11.27 1.71
N ARG A 71 -10.41 -11.54 0.51
CA ARG A 71 -8.98 -11.74 0.27
C ARG A 71 -8.43 -10.66 -0.66
N TYR A 72 -7.10 -10.63 -0.79
CA TYR A 72 -6.43 -9.85 -1.83
C TYR A 72 -6.82 -10.38 -3.21
N HIS A 73 -7.08 -9.45 -4.13
CA HIS A 73 -7.42 -9.70 -5.54
C HIS A 73 -6.24 -9.39 -6.47
N GLY A 74 -5.18 -8.77 -5.95
CA GLY A 74 -3.90 -8.57 -6.64
C GLY A 74 -3.78 -7.24 -7.35
N GLY A 75 -4.72 -6.31 -7.16
CA GLY A 75 -4.58 -4.97 -7.72
C GLY A 75 -3.42 -4.20 -7.08
N ASP A 76 -2.68 -3.45 -7.88
CA ASP A 76 -1.40 -2.86 -7.48
C ASP A 76 -1.14 -1.49 -8.14
N TRP A 77 -0.04 -0.82 -7.75
CA TRP A 77 0.31 0.49 -8.30
C TRP A 77 0.73 0.44 -9.77
N GLN A 78 1.28 -0.67 -10.26
CA GLN A 78 1.56 -0.86 -11.69
C GLN A 78 0.25 -0.92 -12.49
N GLY A 79 -0.78 -1.56 -11.96
CA GLY A 79 -2.12 -1.59 -12.54
C GLY A 79 -2.73 -0.21 -12.66
N VAL A 80 -2.62 0.62 -11.62
CA VAL A 80 -3.05 2.03 -11.69
C VAL A 80 -2.27 2.78 -12.77
N ILE A 81 -0.93 2.63 -12.82
CA ILE A 81 -0.08 3.21 -13.86
C ILE A 81 -0.58 2.82 -15.26
N ASN A 82 -0.93 1.55 -15.47
CA ASN A 82 -1.40 1.04 -16.76
C ASN A 82 -2.73 1.65 -17.21
N LYS A 83 -3.53 2.21 -16.29
CA LYS A 83 -4.84 2.82 -16.60
C LYS A 83 -4.84 4.34 -16.49
N LEU A 84 -3.70 5.01 -16.32
CA LEU A 84 -3.68 6.47 -16.25
C LEU A 84 -4.25 7.12 -17.54
N ASP A 85 -4.03 6.52 -18.71
CA ASP A 85 -4.63 7.00 -19.98
C ASP A 85 -6.16 6.89 -19.98
N TYR A 86 -6.70 5.82 -19.37
CA TYR A 86 -8.14 5.65 -19.20
C TYR A 86 -8.71 6.71 -18.26
N LEU A 87 -8.05 6.97 -17.13
CA LEU A 87 -8.46 7.98 -16.16
C LEU A 87 -8.39 9.40 -16.76
N GLU A 88 -7.38 9.68 -17.58
CA GLU A 88 -7.22 10.96 -18.28
C GLU A 88 -8.36 11.16 -19.29
N THR A 89 -8.69 10.12 -20.05
CA THR A 89 -9.82 10.15 -21.00
C THR A 89 -11.16 10.39 -20.31
N LEU A 90 -11.31 9.90 -19.08
CA LEU A 90 -12.50 10.13 -18.26
C LEU A 90 -12.60 11.58 -17.73
N GLY A 91 -11.52 12.36 -17.81
CA GLY A 91 -11.44 13.72 -17.28
C GLY A 91 -11.09 13.79 -15.80
N VAL A 92 -10.51 12.72 -15.24
CA VAL A 92 -10.05 12.69 -13.85
C VAL A 92 -8.84 13.60 -13.69
N THR A 93 -8.83 14.43 -12.64
CA THR A 93 -7.74 15.36 -12.32
C THR A 93 -7.10 15.08 -10.96
N ALA A 94 -7.67 14.20 -10.14
CA ALA A 94 -7.06 13.73 -8.91
C ALA A 94 -7.39 12.26 -8.62
N LEU A 95 -6.40 11.52 -8.15
CA LEU A 95 -6.53 10.13 -7.69
C LEU A 95 -6.57 10.12 -6.16
N TRP A 96 -7.53 9.44 -5.55
CA TRP A 96 -7.49 9.10 -4.12
C TRP A 96 -7.26 7.61 -3.98
N ILE A 97 -6.06 7.24 -3.53
CA ILE A 97 -5.65 5.83 -3.45
C ILE A 97 -5.72 5.32 -2.01
N SER A 98 -5.98 4.01 -1.86
CA SER A 98 -5.90 3.28 -0.59
C SER A 98 -4.64 3.61 0.23
N PRO A 99 -4.67 3.43 1.57
CA PRO A 99 -3.49 3.68 2.38
C PRO A 99 -2.30 2.85 1.90
N VAL A 100 -1.16 3.52 1.79
CA VAL A 100 0.02 2.98 1.09
C VAL A 100 0.97 2.20 2.00
N VAL A 101 0.75 2.25 3.30
CA VAL A 101 1.66 1.70 4.31
C VAL A 101 1.42 0.21 4.55
N LYS A 102 2.44 -0.48 5.05
CA LYS A 102 2.37 -1.90 5.35
C LYS A 102 1.26 -2.19 6.35
N ASN A 103 0.43 -3.18 6.02
CA ASN A 103 -0.67 -3.67 6.85
C ASN A 103 -0.34 -5.04 7.46
N THR A 104 -1.14 -5.48 8.44
CA THR A 104 -1.18 -6.90 8.86
C THR A 104 -1.66 -7.76 7.71
N GLU A 105 -1.30 -9.04 7.62
CA GLU A 105 -1.78 -9.87 6.49
C GLU A 105 -3.29 -10.12 6.58
N GLU A 106 -3.76 -10.50 7.77
CA GLU A 106 -5.16 -10.86 8.02
C GLU A 106 -5.59 -10.47 9.44
N ASP A 107 -6.89 -10.22 9.61
CA ASP A 107 -7.56 -10.08 10.91
C ASP A 107 -9.03 -10.51 10.77
N ALA A 108 -9.61 -11.09 11.83
CA ALA A 108 -10.99 -11.58 11.87
C ALA A 108 -11.41 -12.48 10.68
N GLY A 109 -10.46 -13.20 10.06
CA GLY A 109 -10.70 -14.05 8.90
C GLY A 109 -10.74 -13.32 7.55
N PHE A 110 -10.38 -12.04 7.50
CA PHE A 110 -10.28 -11.23 6.30
C PHE A 110 -8.84 -10.78 6.07
N ALA A 111 -8.44 -10.62 4.81
CA ALA A 111 -7.18 -9.99 4.46
C ALA A 111 -7.29 -8.46 4.53
N SER A 112 -6.17 -7.77 4.79
CA SER A 112 -6.12 -6.30 4.92
C SER A 112 -6.06 -5.56 3.56
N TYR A 113 -6.71 -6.11 2.52
CA TYR A 113 -6.66 -5.60 1.15
C TYR A 113 -7.07 -4.13 0.99
N HIS A 114 -7.86 -3.61 1.93
CA HIS A 114 -8.33 -2.24 1.96
C HIS A 114 -7.26 -1.24 2.45
N GLY A 115 -6.22 -1.68 3.17
CA GLY A 115 -5.10 -0.87 3.63
C GLY A 115 -5.27 -0.17 4.99
N TYR A 116 -6.36 -0.42 5.72
CA TYR A 116 -6.70 0.30 6.97
C TYR A 116 -6.19 -0.37 8.26
N TRP A 117 -5.55 -1.53 8.19
CA TRP A 117 -4.96 -2.26 9.32
C TRP A 117 -3.45 -2.13 9.35
N THR A 118 -2.98 -0.89 9.51
CA THR A 118 -1.55 -0.57 9.46
C THR A 118 -0.75 -1.38 10.49
N GLN A 119 0.34 -1.98 10.06
CA GLN A 119 1.34 -2.63 10.90
C GLN A 119 2.61 -1.76 11.04
N ASP A 120 3.04 -1.11 9.96
CA ASP A 120 4.29 -0.35 9.92
C ASP A 120 4.14 0.87 9.00
N PHE A 121 4.11 2.06 9.61
CA PHE A 121 3.94 3.34 8.93
C PHE A 121 5.14 3.74 8.06
N LEU A 122 6.30 3.10 8.22
CA LEU A 122 7.53 3.47 7.53
C LEU A 122 7.80 2.63 6.28
N ARG A 123 6.99 1.60 6.04
CA ARG A 123 7.16 0.69 4.91
C ARG A 123 5.94 0.70 4.01
N PRO A 124 6.12 0.58 2.68
CA PRO A 124 5.00 0.42 1.76
C PRO A 124 4.30 -0.93 1.95
N ASN A 125 3.04 -1.02 1.54
CA ASN A 125 2.33 -2.30 1.43
C ASN A 125 2.91 -3.12 0.26
N ALA A 126 3.55 -4.24 0.58
CA ALA A 126 4.20 -5.10 -0.41
C ALA A 126 3.23 -5.67 -1.47
N HIS A 127 1.95 -5.87 -1.10
CA HIS A 127 0.90 -6.29 -2.04
C HIS A 127 0.65 -5.24 -3.15
N PHE A 128 0.96 -3.97 -2.92
CA PHE A 128 0.78 -2.90 -3.91
C PHE A 128 2.06 -2.56 -4.68
N GLY A 129 3.21 -2.95 -4.15
CA GLY A 129 4.53 -2.71 -4.71
C GLY A 129 5.52 -2.11 -3.71
N ASP A 130 6.67 -1.68 -4.20
CA ASP A 130 7.70 -1.03 -3.39
C ASP A 130 7.60 0.51 -3.43
N LEU A 131 8.42 1.18 -2.62
CA LEU A 131 8.42 2.65 -2.55
C LEU A 131 8.81 3.29 -3.90
N GLN A 132 9.63 2.60 -4.71
CA GLN A 132 9.99 3.09 -6.04
C GLN A 132 8.79 3.09 -6.97
N LYS A 133 7.96 2.04 -6.92
CA LYS A 133 6.74 1.93 -7.71
C LYS A 133 5.70 2.97 -7.31
N LEU A 134 5.52 3.24 -6.02
CA LEU A 134 4.65 4.33 -5.56
C LEU A 134 5.11 5.70 -6.09
N ARG A 135 6.42 5.98 -6.02
CA ARG A 135 7.00 7.21 -6.59
C ARG A 135 6.77 7.30 -8.10
N GLU A 136 6.91 6.17 -8.81
CA GLU A 136 6.66 6.11 -10.24
C GLU A 136 5.20 6.43 -10.59
N LEU A 137 4.23 5.88 -9.83
CA LEU A 137 2.81 6.19 -9.98
C LEU A 137 2.57 7.69 -9.84
N VAL A 138 3.07 8.30 -8.76
CA VAL A 138 2.93 9.73 -8.49
C VAL A 138 3.56 10.57 -9.60
N ASP A 139 4.78 10.24 -10.04
CA ASP A 139 5.46 10.96 -11.12
C ASP A 139 4.70 10.85 -12.45
N LYS A 140 4.13 9.68 -12.77
CA LYS A 140 3.35 9.47 -14.00
C LYS A 140 1.99 10.17 -13.95
N ALA A 141 1.31 10.15 -12.81
CA ALA A 141 0.07 10.90 -12.59
C ALA A 141 0.31 12.42 -12.76
N HIS A 142 1.34 12.97 -12.11
CA HIS A 142 1.69 14.39 -12.24
C HIS A 142 2.05 14.79 -13.68
N LYS A 143 2.73 13.92 -14.45
CA LYS A 143 3.02 14.18 -15.87
C LYS A 143 1.75 14.30 -16.73
N LYS A 144 0.64 13.73 -16.28
CA LYS A 144 -0.69 13.84 -16.89
C LYS A 144 -1.56 14.93 -16.27
N GLY A 145 -0.99 15.77 -15.40
CA GLY A 145 -1.74 16.81 -14.69
C GLY A 145 -2.69 16.29 -13.62
N MET A 146 -2.54 15.03 -13.18
CA MET A 146 -3.33 14.46 -12.10
C MET A 146 -2.63 14.61 -10.75
N LEU A 147 -3.38 14.98 -9.72
CA LEU A 147 -2.94 14.96 -8.33
C LEU A 147 -3.08 13.57 -7.72
N VAL A 148 -2.37 13.30 -6.63
CA VAL A 148 -2.50 12.06 -5.86
C VAL A 148 -2.76 12.39 -4.40
N ILE A 149 -3.91 11.96 -3.90
CA ILE A 149 -4.31 11.98 -2.49
C ILE A 149 -3.98 10.62 -1.90
N LEU A 150 -3.16 10.64 -0.85
CA LEU A 150 -2.90 9.45 -0.04
C LEU A 150 -3.93 9.38 1.08
N ASP A 151 -4.60 8.24 1.20
CA ASP A 151 -5.38 7.94 2.40
C ASP A 151 -4.43 7.67 3.58
N VAL A 152 -4.71 8.28 4.73
CA VAL A 152 -3.86 8.21 5.93
C VAL A 152 -4.73 7.94 7.14
N VAL A 153 -4.52 6.78 7.77
CA VAL A 153 -5.17 6.41 9.02
C VAL A 153 -4.26 6.78 10.19
N THR A 154 -4.65 7.79 10.95
CA THR A 154 -3.95 8.18 12.19
C THR A 154 -4.66 7.70 13.45
N ASN A 155 -5.88 7.18 13.32
CA ASN A 155 -6.73 6.82 14.44
C ASN A 155 -6.35 5.49 15.10
N HIS A 156 -5.99 4.48 14.30
CA HIS A 156 -5.77 3.11 14.76
C HIS A 156 -4.71 2.38 13.92
N VAL A 157 -4.31 1.20 14.41
CA VAL A 157 -3.47 0.21 13.71
C VAL A 157 -4.24 -1.10 13.55
N GLY A 158 -3.71 -2.04 12.78
CA GLY A 158 -4.24 -3.41 12.73
C GLY A 158 -4.05 -4.15 14.05
N GLN A 159 -4.72 -5.29 14.22
CA GLN A 159 -4.53 -6.13 15.40
C GLN A 159 -3.15 -6.79 15.39
N LEU A 160 -2.23 -6.29 16.20
CA LEU A 160 -0.83 -6.74 16.25
C LEU A 160 -0.50 -7.62 17.44
N PHE A 161 -1.32 -7.58 18.49
CA PHE A 161 -1.14 -8.34 19.71
C PHE A 161 -2.49 -8.79 20.24
N TYR A 162 -2.52 -9.96 20.88
CA TYR A 162 -3.69 -10.43 21.60
C TYR A 162 -3.30 -10.87 23.00
N TYR A 163 -4.26 -10.85 23.92
CA TYR A 163 -4.08 -11.42 25.24
C TYR A 163 -4.35 -12.91 25.19
N ASP A 164 -3.41 -13.69 25.72
CA ASP A 164 -3.46 -15.14 25.87
C ASP A 164 -3.02 -15.50 27.30
N ILE A 165 -3.92 -15.21 28.23
CA ILE A 165 -3.81 -15.48 29.67
C ILE A 165 -3.78 -16.99 29.92
N ASN A 166 -4.50 -17.77 29.11
CA ASN A 166 -4.60 -19.21 29.28
C ASN A 166 -3.44 -19.99 28.61
N GLY A 167 -2.66 -19.35 27.74
CA GLY A 167 -1.47 -19.88 27.09
C GLY A 167 -1.73 -20.86 25.95
N ASN A 168 -2.90 -20.81 25.30
CA ASN A 168 -3.28 -21.73 24.23
C ASN A 168 -2.90 -21.25 22.81
N GLY A 169 -2.27 -20.09 22.70
CA GLY A 169 -1.89 -19.48 21.42
C GLY A 169 -3.08 -18.92 20.63
N GLN A 170 -4.20 -18.65 21.29
CA GLN A 170 -5.39 -18.01 20.71
C GLN A 170 -5.75 -16.76 21.53
N PRO A 171 -6.39 -15.75 20.92
CA PRO A 171 -6.96 -14.63 21.66
C PRO A 171 -8.00 -15.11 22.67
N ASP A 172 -7.87 -14.72 23.94
CA ASP A 172 -8.91 -14.94 24.95
C ASP A 172 -10.18 -14.14 24.64
N ASP A 173 -10.00 -12.90 24.19
CA ASP A 173 -11.07 -12.02 23.78
C ASP A 173 -10.99 -11.79 22.27
N THR A 174 -12.06 -12.16 21.56
CA THR A 174 -12.21 -11.90 20.13
C THR A 174 -13.19 -10.74 19.93
N LEU A 175 -12.65 -9.54 19.72
CA LEU A 175 -13.45 -8.39 19.30
C LEU A 175 -13.72 -8.51 17.81
N SER A 176 -14.90 -9.00 17.43
CA SER A 176 -15.34 -8.96 16.02
C SER A 176 -16.23 -7.74 15.79
N GLY A 177 -15.94 -6.96 14.74
CA GLY A 177 -16.71 -5.78 14.34
C GLY A 177 -18.12 -6.06 13.81
N GLY A 178 -18.71 -7.20 14.15
CA GLY A 178 -20.07 -7.57 13.78
C GLY A 178 -21.12 -7.20 14.83
N GLY A 179 -20.74 -6.66 15.99
CA GLY A 179 -21.68 -6.34 17.06
C GLY A 179 -22.32 -7.56 17.73
N TYR A 180 -21.93 -8.80 17.40
CA TYR A 180 -22.50 -10.04 17.96
C TYR A 180 -21.50 -10.85 18.81
N SER A 181 -20.24 -10.43 18.90
CA SER A 181 -19.18 -11.13 19.63
C SER A 181 -18.87 -10.56 21.01
N HIS A 182 -19.53 -9.47 21.42
CA HIS A 182 -19.38 -8.98 22.78
C HIS A 182 -20.01 -9.98 23.75
N SER A 183 -19.24 -10.38 24.77
CA SER A 183 -19.68 -11.28 25.85
C SER A 183 -21.00 -10.81 26.49
N CYS A 184 -21.24 -9.50 26.53
CA CYS A 184 -22.49 -8.91 27.00
C CYS A 184 -23.71 -9.39 26.20
N LEU A 185 -23.65 -9.41 24.86
CA LEU A 185 -24.76 -9.88 24.01
C LEU A 185 -24.94 -11.41 24.07
N GLN A 186 -23.85 -12.16 24.22
CA GLN A 186 -23.93 -13.61 24.42
C GLN A 186 -24.57 -13.96 25.77
N ILE A 187 -24.31 -13.18 26.81
CA ILE A 187 -24.98 -13.28 28.12
C ILE A 187 -26.47 -12.95 27.97
N CYS A 188 -26.85 -11.92 27.21
CA CYS A 188 -28.26 -11.60 26.98
C CYS A 188 -29.00 -12.68 26.17
N MET A 189 -28.35 -13.31 25.18
CA MET A 189 -28.95 -14.42 24.44
C MET A 189 -29.18 -15.66 25.31
N ASN A 190 -28.24 -15.97 26.21
CA ASN A 190 -28.31 -17.14 27.09
C ASN A 190 -29.12 -16.88 28.37
N ASN A 191 -29.27 -15.61 28.77
CA ASN A 191 -30.06 -15.19 29.93
C ASN A 191 -30.73 -13.82 29.69
N PRO A 192 -31.85 -13.78 28.96
CA PRO A 192 -32.53 -12.54 28.56
C PRO A 192 -33.01 -11.68 29.74
N ALA A 193 -33.21 -12.29 30.91
CA ALA A 193 -33.65 -11.59 32.11
C ALA A 193 -32.54 -10.76 32.79
N SER A 194 -31.29 -10.93 32.37
CA SER A 194 -30.13 -10.24 32.95
C SER A 194 -29.78 -8.91 32.28
N CYS A 195 -30.46 -8.55 31.19
CA CYS A 195 -30.16 -7.34 30.42
C CYS A 195 -31.33 -6.34 30.50
N SER A 196 -31.07 -5.14 31.01
CA SER A 196 -32.03 -4.03 30.98
C SER A 196 -32.08 -3.41 29.57
N ALA A 197 -33.25 -2.93 29.16
CA ALA A 197 -33.54 -2.46 27.81
C ALA A 197 -32.88 -1.11 27.39
N ASP A 198 -31.78 -0.73 28.05
CA ASP A 198 -31.16 0.60 27.94
C ASP A 198 -29.78 0.58 27.25
N GLU A 199 -29.37 -0.52 26.62
CA GLU A 199 -28.15 -0.61 25.78
C GLU A 199 -28.45 -1.07 24.35
#